data_AF-A0A450W042-F1
#
_entry.id   AF-A0A450W042-F1
#
_cell.length_a   1.000
_cell.length_b   1.000
_cell.length_c   1.000
_cell.angle_alpha   90.00
_cell.angle_beta   90.00
_cell.angle_gamma   90.00
#
_symmetry.space_group_name_H-M   'P 1'
#
loop_
_entity.id
_entity.type
_entity.pdbx_description
1 polymer ?
#
loop_
_entity_poly.entity_id
_entity_poly.type
_entity_poly.pdbx_seq_one_letter_code
_entity_poly.pdbx_strand_id
1 'polypeptide(L)'
;MAMNSIEIRIGAQKQLADSVVLPQAFPLEQGDCRVARRVGEGRPVLDRREIAVTRLQNLFAHIPSEVSLVDELIAERRKEAAREARDK
;
A
#
# COMPACT_ATOMS: atom_id res chain seq x y z
N MET A 1 -19.88 -14.82 14.18
CA MET A 1 -19.02 -14.04 13.26
C MET A 1 -18.80 -14.91 12.04
N ALA A 2 -19.64 -14.77 11.00
CA ALA A 2 -19.51 -15.62 9.80
C ALA A 2 -18.24 -15.22 9.04
N MET A 3 -17.35 -16.19 8.86
CA MET A 3 -16.08 -15.99 8.15
C MET A 3 -16.36 -16.18 6.66
N ASN A 4 -16.72 -15.10 5.96
CA ASN A 4 -16.88 -15.11 4.51
C ASN A 4 -15.50 -15.12 3.84
N SER A 5 -14.86 -16.29 3.81
CA SER A 5 -13.63 -16.52 3.03
C SER A 5 -13.98 -16.89 1.60
N ILE A 6 -13.32 -16.25 0.63
CA ILE A 6 -13.43 -16.60 -0.79
C ILE A 6 -12.13 -17.28 -1.19
N GLU A 7 -12.22 -18.48 -1.76
CA GLU A 7 -11.06 -19.15 -2.35
C GLU A 7 -10.79 -18.56 -3.73
N ILE A 8 -9.57 -18.06 -3.92
CA ILE A 8 -9.14 -17.42 -5.15
C ILE A 8 -7.96 -18.21 -5.70
N ARG A 9 -8.06 -18.66 -6.96
CA ARG A 9 -6.95 -19.28 -7.67
C ARG A 9 -6.16 -18.23 -8.43
N ILE A 10 -4.85 -18.22 -8.20
CA ILE A 10 -3.91 -17.32 -8.85
C ILE A 10 -3.33 -18.05 -10.07
N GLY A 11 -3.40 -17.42 -11.24
CA GLY A 11 -2.83 -17.95 -12.48
C GLY A 11 -1.30 -17.87 -12.52
N ALA A 12 -0.69 -18.43 -13.56
CA ALA A 12 0.77 -18.56 -13.71
C ALA A 12 1.53 -17.22 -13.60
N GLN A 13 0.89 -16.10 -13.94
CA GLN A 13 1.49 -14.76 -13.91
C GLN A 13 1.17 -13.96 -12.64
N LYS A 14 0.73 -14.63 -11.55
CA LYS A 14 0.27 -13.97 -10.32
C LYS A 14 -0.95 -13.04 -10.51
N GLN A 15 -1.69 -13.24 -11.58
CA GLN A 15 -2.95 -12.56 -11.85
C GLN A 15 -4.11 -13.40 -11.29
N LEU A 16 -5.19 -12.72 -10.90
CA LEU A 16 -6.44 -13.40 -10.62
C LEU A 16 -6.90 -14.09 -11.91
N ALA A 17 -7.32 -15.35 -11.84
CA ALA A 17 -7.94 -15.98 -13.01
C ALA A 17 -9.17 -15.16 -13.43
N ASP A 18 -9.39 -14.99 -14.74
CA ASP A 18 -10.45 -14.15 -15.29
C ASP A 18 -11.88 -14.54 -14.85
N SER A 19 -12.04 -15.72 -14.23
CA SER A 19 -13.32 -16.30 -13.80
C SER A 19 -13.49 -16.39 -12.27
N VAL A 20 -13.03 -15.38 -11.52
CA VAL A 20 -13.36 -15.27 -10.09
C VAL A 20 -14.68 -14.52 -9.95
N VAL A 21 -15.76 -15.26 -9.64
CA VAL A 21 -17.04 -14.65 -9.25
C VAL A 21 -16.94 -14.27 -7.78
N LEU A 22 -16.81 -12.97 -7.51
CA LEU A 22 -16.80 -12.44 -6.16
C LEU A 22 -18.24 -12.29 -5.64
N PRO A 23 -18.53 -12.63 -4.37
CA PRO A 23 -19.83 -12.37 -3.76
C PRO A 23 -20.14 -10.87 -3.77
N GLN A 24 -21.43 -10.50 -3.76
CA GLN A 24 -21.86 -9.09 -3.67
C GLN A 24 -21.25 -8.33 -2.48
N ALA A 25 -20.92 -9.04 -1.40
CA ALA A 25 -20.24 -8.46 -0.24
C ALA A 25 -18.79 -8.00 -0.53
N PHE A 26 -18.26 -8.32 -1.71
CA PHE A 26 -16.93 -7.93 -2.16
C PHE A 26 -17.04 -7.13 -3.48
N PRO A 27 -17.59 -5.90 -3.42
CA PRO A 27 -17.82 -5.08 -4.60
C PRO A 27 -16.48 -4.57 -5.16
N LEU A 28 -16.00 -5.25 -6.18
CA LEU A 28 -14.96 -4.77 -7.08
C LEU A 28 -15.60 -4.53 -8.45
N GLU A 29 -15.47 -3.32 -8.95
CA GLU A 29 -15.91 -2.93 -10.29
C GLU A 29 -14.75 -2.96 -11.27
N GLN A 30 -15.05 -3.04 -12.56
CA GLN A 30 -14.02 -2.93 -13.59
C GLN A 30 -13.33 -1.56 -13.50
N GLY A 31 -12.00 -1.56 -13.46
CA GLY A 31 -11.20 -0.33 -13.32
C GLY A 31 -10.95 0.09 -11.87
N ASP A 32 -11.47 -0.64 -10.88
CA ASP A 32 -11.16 -0.38 -9.47
C ASP A 32 -9.67 -0.60 -9.17
N CYS A 33 -9.05 0.42 -8.56
CA CYS A 33 -7.70 0.31 -8.01
C CYS A 33 -7.77 -0.03 -6.53
N ARG A 34 -7.10 -1.11 -6.12
CA ARG A 34 -6.95 -1.51 -4.71
C ARG A 34 -5.47 -1.66 -4.36
N VAL A 35 -5.13 -1.35 -3.12
CA VAL A 35 -3.78 -1.47 -2.59
C VAL A 35 -3.70 -2.77 -1.79
N ALA A 36 -2.88 -3.71 -2.25
CA ALA A 36 -2.61 -4.94 -1.53
C ALA A 36 -1.53 -4.72 -0.47
N ARG A 37 -1.76 -5.21 0.75
CA ARG A 37 -0.76 -5.26 1.81
C ARG A 37 -0.88 -6.52 2.63
N ARG A 38 0.19 -6.87 3.34
CA ARG A 38 0.19 -7.95 4.33
C ARG A 38 -0.20 -7.40 5.71
N VAL A 39 -1.08 -8.10 6.42
CA VAL A 39 -1.40 -7.87 7.83
C VAL A 39 -1.02 -9.11 8.63
N GLY A 40 -0.22 -8.91 9.68
CA GLY A 40 0.29 -10.00 10.53
C GLY A 40 1.04 -11.08 9.73
N GLU A 41 0.88 -12.33 10.15
CA GLU A 41 1.64 -13.46 9.62
C GLU A 41 1.19 -13.96 8.23
N GLY A 42 0.63 -13.09 7.38
CA GLY A 42 0.46 -13.43 5.95
C GLY A 42 -0.95 -13.28 5.41
N ARG A 43 -1.83 -12.53 6.08
CA ARG A 43 -3.15 -12.24 5.54
C ARG A 43 -3.06 -11.05 4.59
N PRO A 44 -3.27 -11.23 3.27
CA PRO A 44 -3.38 -10.10 2.37
C PRO A 44 -4.68 -9.36 2.66
N VAL A 45 -4.61 -8.04 2.70
CA VAL A 45 -5.78 -7.14 2.75
C VAL A 45 -5.71 -6.22 1.54
N LEU A 46 -6.87 -6.02 0.91
CA LEU A 46 -7.04 -5.10 -0.21
C LEU A 46 -7.73 -3.84 0.31
N ASP A 47 -6.98 -2.75 0.41
CA ASP A 47 -7.52 -1.46 0.81
C ASP A 47 -8.00 -0.67 -0.42
N ARG A 48 -9.03 0.14 -0.23
CA ARG A 48 -9.25 1.27 -1.14
C ARG A 48 -8.11 2.27 -1.00
N ARG A 49 -7.83 3.03 -2.06
CA ARG A 49 -6.74 4.01 -2.07
C ARG A 49 -6.92 5.05 -0.96
N GLU A 50 -8.13 5.55 -0.77
CA GLU A 50 -8.45 6.56 0.25
C GLU A 50 -8.07 6.06 1.65
N ILE A 51 -8.43 4.81 1.98
CA ILE A 51 -8.10 4.18 3.26
C ILE A 51 -6.59 4.03 3.45
N ALA A 52 -5.88 3.64 2.39
CA ALA A 52 -4.42 3.55 2.44
C ALA A 52 -3.77 4.91 2.70
N VAL A 53 -4.29 5.99 2.09
CA VAL A 53 -3.81 7.37 2.30
C VAL A 53 -4.11 7.84 3.71
N THR A 54 -5.34 7.68 4.21
CA THR A 54 -5.71 8.09 5.57
C THR A 54 -4.87 7.35 6.61
N ARG A 55 -4.63 6.05 6.43
CA ARG A 55 -3.72 5.31 7.32
C ARG A 55 -2.31 5.89 7.30
N LEU A 56 -1.78 6.22 6.12
CA LEU A 56 -0.46 6.81 6.00
C LEU A 56 -0.39 8.16 6.72
N GLN A 57 -1.39 9.01 6.54
CA GLN A 57 -1.51 10.28 7.25
C GLN A 57 -1.55 10.08 8.77
N ASN A 58 -2.32 9.10 9.25
CA ASN A 58 -2.41 8.79 10.68
C ASN A 58 -1.07 8.31 11.28
N LEU A 59 -0.22 7.63 10.50
CA LEU A 59 1.11 7.25 10.97
C LEU A 59 1.97 8.46 11.30
N PHE A 60 1.81 9.56 10.55
CA PHE A 60 2.58 10.79 10.75
C PHE A 60 1.83 11.85 11.56
N ALA A 61 0.60 11.58 12.02
CA ALA A 61 -0.21 12.56 12.75
C ALA A 61 0.38 12.98 14.11
N HIS A 62 1.36 12.24 14.63
CA HIS A 62 2.08 12.57 15.86
C HIS A 62 3.19 13.62 15.64
N ILE A 63 3.48 13.98 14.39
CA ILE A 63 4.56 14.90 14.06
C ILE A 63 4.05 16.35 14.13
N PRO A 64 4.75 17.25 14.84
CA PRO A 64 4.36 18.65 14.92
C PRO A 64 4.33 19.33 13.55
N SER A 65 3.43 20.31 13.37
CA SER A 65 3.28 21.06 12.11
C SER A 65 4.51 21.86 11.70
N GLU A 66 5.38 22.18 12.67
CA GLU A 66 6.61 22.94 12.48
C GLU A 66 7.72 22.08 11.88
N VAL A 67 7.56 20.74 11.87
CA VAL A 67 8.53 19.78 11.36
C VAL A 67 8.18 19.39 9.92
N SER A 68 9.07 19.70 8.98
CA SER A 68 8.93 19.34 7.57
C SER A 68 9.74 18.08 7.25
N LEU A 69 9.08 16.93 7.28
CA LEU A 69 9.69 15.65 6.85
C LEU A 69 10.19 15.70 5.39
N VAL A 70 9.55 16.51 4.55
CA VAL A 70 9.95 16.68 3.15
C VAL A 70 11.31 17.35 3.07
N ASP A 71 11.51 18.44 3.81
CA ASP A 71 12.79 19.16 3.80
C ASP A 71 13.91 18.33 4.43
N GLU A 72 13.61 17.58 5.49
CA GLU A 72 14.54 16.62 6.09
C GLU A 72 15.00 15.56 5.07
N LEU A 73 14.06 14.95 4.36
CA LEU A 73 14.36 13.94 3.34
C LEU A 73 15.16 14.52 2.17
N ILE A 74 14.80 15.71 1.69
CA ILE A 74 15.53 16.40 0.61
C ILE A 74 16.96 16.71 1.07
N ALA A 75 17.14 17.19 2.30
CA ALA A 75 18.46 17.48 2.85
C ALA A 75 19.32 16.22 2.97
N GLU A 76 18.74 15.11 3.43
CA GLU A 76 19.41 13.80 3.47
C GLU A 76 19.83 13.34 2.07
N ARG A 77 18.90 13.35 1.10
CA ARG A 77 19.19 12.95 -0.29
C ARG A 77 20.28 13.79 -0.95
N ARG A 78 20.31 15.09 -0.67
CA ARG A 78 21.37 15.98 -1.17
C ARG A 78 22.74 15.67 -0.55
N LYS A 79 22.78 15.35 0.75
CA LYS A 79 24.01 14.93 1.42
C LYS A 79 24.54 13.62 0.86
N GLU A 80 23.65 12.65 0.63
CA GLU A 80 23.99 11.36 0.01
C GLU A 80 24.56 11.56 -1.41
N ALA A 81 23.86 12.32 -2.26
CA ALA A 81 24.31 12.62 -3.62
C ALA A 81 25.67 13.34 -3.65
N ALA A 82 25.94 14.21 -2.68
CA ALA A 82 27.24 14.88 -2.56
C ALA A 82 28.37 13.93 -2.13
N ARG A 83 28.08 12.86 -1.38
CA ARG A 83 29.05 11.80 -1.06
C ARG A 83 29.35 10.96 -2.29
N GLU A 84 28.30 10.49 -2.97
CA GLU A 84 28.43 9.70 -4.21
C GLU A 84 29.23 10.43 -5.29
N ALA A 85 29.08 11.76 -5.40
CA ALA A 85 29.84 12.57 -6.34
C ALA A 85 31.32 12.76 -5.97
N ARG A 86 31.71 12.54 -4.70
CA ARG A 86 33.10 12.63 -4.22
C ARG A 86 33.84 11.30 -4.30
N ASP A 87 33.11 10.19 -4.24
CA ASP A 87 33.65 8.83 -4.32
C ASP A 87 33.77 8.31 -5.77
N LYS A 88 33.47 9.17 -6.77
CA LYS A 88 33.48 8.88 -8.20
C LYS A 88 34.52 9.71 -8.93
#